data_AF-A0A918H9S3-F1
#
_entry.id   AF-A0A918H9S3-F1
#
_cell.length_a   1.000
_cell.length_b   1.000
_cell.length_c   1.000
_cell.angle_alpha   90.00
_cell.angle_beta   90.00
_cell.angle_gamma   90.00
#
_symmetry.space_group_name_H-M   'P 1'
#
loop_
_entity.id
_entity.type
_entity.pdbx_description
1 polymer ?
#
loop_
_entity_poly.entity_id
_entity_poly.type
_entity_poly.pdbx_seq_one_letter_code
_entity_poly.pdbx_strand_id
1 'polypeptide(L)'
;MSKRPDNIVWDRVEFESALLKAASRPSEDLFRRTGGSLHSAVFSGVRSRELGKPYQEDVDVSERVQRLRAGLPRGSAVDLFYKALQESAQHNIDRAIADDLKDR
;
A
#
# COMPACT_ATOMS: atom_id res chain seq x y z
N MET A 1 15.67 3.67 20.73
CA MET A 1 14.45 3.57 19.90
C MET A 1 14.86 2.94 18.58
N SER A 2 14.45 1.70 18.33
CA SER A 2 14.73 1.04 17.05
C SER A 2 13.95 1.78 15.97
N LYS A 3 14.63 2.48 15.05
CA LYS A 3 14.02 2.89 13.79
C LYS A 3 13.43 1.61 13.19
N ARG A 4 12.10 1.53 13.08
CA ARG A 4 11.53 0.50 12.21
C ARG A 4 12.16 0.73 10.84
N PRO A 5 12.49 -0.32 10.09
CA PRO A 5 12.83 -0.12 8.69
C PRO A 5 11.55 0.42 8.05
N ASP A 6 11.46 1.74 7.90
CA ASP A 6 10.26 2.47 7.47
C ASP A 6 9.79 2.04 6.07
N ASN A 7 10.56 1.15 5.43
CA ASN A 7 10.46 0.81 4.02
C ASN A 7 10.64 -0.69 3.75
N ILE A 8 10.48 -1.59 4.73
CA ILE A 8 10.64 -3.05 4.49
C ILE A 8 9.76 -3.55 3.34
N VAL A 9 8.55 -2.97 3.18
CA VAL A 9 7.59 -3.31 2.11
C VAL A 9 8.05 -2.84 0.71
N TRP A 10 9.11 -2.06 0.66
CA TRP A 10 9.56 -1.36 -0.53
C TRP A 10 10.98 -1.70 -0.92
N ASP A 11 11.78 -2.13 0.05
CA ASP A 11 13.19 -2.52 -0.10
C ASP A 11 13.35 -4.02 -0.38
N ARG A 12 12.27 -4.81 -0.24
CA ARG A 12 12.28 -6.28 -0.36
C ARG A 12 11.08 -6.80 -1.17
N VAL A 13 10.77 -6.14 -2.27
CA VAL A 13 9.64 -6.45 -3.17
C VAL A 13 9.64 -7.92 -3.62
N GLU A 14 10.81 -8.51 -3.90
CA GLU A 14 10.92 -9.91 -4.29
C GLU A 14 10.53 -10.87 -3.15
N PHE A 15 10.91 -10.52 -1.92
CA PHE A 15 10.59 -11.29 -0.72
C PHE A 15 9.08 -11.24 -0.43
N GLU A 16 8.46 -10.07 -0.49
CA GLU A 16 7.01 -9.93 -0.34
C GLU A 16 6.25 -10.68 -1.43
N SER A 17 6.71 -10.55 -2.68
CA SER A 17 6.11 -11.26 -3.81
C SER A 17 6.18 -12.77 -3.60
N ALA A 18 7.30 -13.29 -3.09
CA ALA A 18 7.45 -14.69 -2.73
C ALA A 18 6.53 -15.09 -1.58
N LEU A 19 6.45 -14.26 -0.52
CA LEU A 19 5.60 -14.50 0.65
C LEU A 19 4.11 -14.52 0.27
N LEU A 20 3.65 -13.56 -0.53
CA LEU A 20 2.27 -13.48 -1.02
C LEU A 20 1.93 -14.66 -1.91
N LYS A 21 2.84 -15.05 -2.82
CA LYS A 21 2.67 -16.25 -3.66
C LYS A 21 2.64 -17.54 -2.84
N ALA A 22 3.43 -17.63 -1.78
CA ALA A 22 3.44 -18.78 -0.88
C ALA A 22 2.13 -18.83 -0.07
N ALA A 23 1.69 -17.69 0.46
CA ALA A 23 0.46 -17.56 1.23
C ALA A 23 -0.81 -17.83 0.39
N SER A 24 -0.81 -17.50 -0.91
CA SER A 24 -1.97 -17.69 -1.79
C SER A 24 -2.21 -19.15 -2.19
N ARG A 25 -1.26 -20.06 -1.98
CA ARG A 25 -1.37 -21.47 -2.39
C ARG A 25 -2.17 -22.35 -1.41
N PRO A 26 -1.91 -22.32 -0.09
CA PRO A 26 -2.54 -23.25 0.85
C PRO A 26 -3.84 -22.72 1.47
N SER A 27 -4.06 -21.39 1.54
CA SER A 27 -5.23 -20.82 2.21
C SER A 27 -5.47 -19.35 1.85
N GLU A 28 -6.70 -19.03 1.45
CA GLU A 28 -7.16 -17.66 1.27
C GLU A 28 -7.08 -16.84 2.57
N ASP A 29 -7.34 -17.47 3.73
CA ASP A 29 -7.24 -16.78 5.03
C ASP A 29 -5.80 -16.37 5.35
N LEU A 30 -4.82 -17.24 5.04
CA LEU A 30 -3.41 -16.91 5.23
C LEU A 30 -3.00 -15.75 4.32
N PHE A 31 -3.40 -15.81 3.04
CA PHE A 31 -3.17 -14.70 2.11
C PHE A 31 -3.77 -13.40 2.61
N ARG A 32 -5.02 -13.42 3.10
CA ARG A 32 -5.71 -12.24 3.64
C ARG A 32 -5.00 -11.68 4.86
N ARG A 33 -4.57 -12.51 5.81
CA ARG A 33 -3.85 -12.05 7.02
C ARG A 33 -2.50 -11.46 6.69
N THR A 34 -1.72 -12.14 5.84
CA THR A 34 -0.41 -11.66 5.39
C THR A 34 -0.55 -10.35 4.61
N GLY A 35 -1.47 -10.31 3.63
CA GLY A 35 -1.76 -9.11 2.85
C GLY A 35 -2.24 -7.95 3.72
N GLY A 36 -3.15 -8.20 4.68
CA GLY A 36 -3.62 -7.18 5.62
C GLY A 36 -2.52 -6.62 6.52
N SER A 37 -1.59 -7.47 6.96
CA SER A 37 -0.45 -7.03 7.78
C SER A 37 0.52 -6.17 6.98
N LEU A 38 0.82 -6.56 5.73
CA LEU A 38 1.66 -5.77 4.83
C LEU A 38 0.99 -4.45 4.45
N HIS A 39 -0.32 -4.47 4.20
CA HIS A 39 -1.11 -3.26 3.94
C HIS A 39 -1.04 -2.30 5.12
N SER A 40 -1.29 -2.78 6.34
CA SER A 40 -1.17 -1.97 7.55
C SER A 40 0.23 -1.38 7.72
N ALA A 41 1.28 -2.15 7.40
CA ALA A 41 2.65 -1.64 7.46
C ALA A 41 2.90 -0.48 6.48
N VAL A 42 2.39 -0.56 5.25
CA VAL A 42 2.50 0.51 4.24
C VAL A 42 1.84 1.81 4.71
N PHE A 43 0.68 1.71 5.36
CA PHE A 43 -0.07 2.89 5.78
C PHE A 43 0.22 3.35 7.21
N SER A 44 1.02 2.61 7.98
CA SER A 44 1.40 2.96 9.34
C SER A 44 2.46 4.06 9.38
N GLY A 45 2.36 4.97 10.34
CA GLY A 45 3.35 6.02 10.55
C GLY A 45 2.73 7.36 10.93
N VAL A 46 3.57 8.30 11.35
CA VAL A 46 3.16 9.71 11.49
C VAL A 46 3.14 10.32 10.09
N ARG A 47 2.00 10.90 9.73
CA ARG A 47 1.80 11.54 8.42
C ARG A 47 1.61 13.03 8.63
N SER A 48 2.09 13.83 7.69
CA SER A 48 1.91 15.28 7.73
C SER A 48 1.54 15.80 6.35
N ARG A 49 0.55 16.69 6.33
CA ARG A 49 -0.05 17.22 5.12
C ARG A 49 -0.09 18.74 5.20
N GLU A 50 0.10 19.39 4.05
CA GLU A 50 -0.25 20.80 3.85
C GLU A 50 -1.74 20.93 3.53
N LEU A 51 -2.40 21.95 4.09
CA LEU A 51 -3.80 22.23 3.77
C LEU A 51 -3.97 22.44 2.26
N GLY A 52 -4.94 21.75 1.67
CA GLY A 52 -5.26 21.72 0.25
C GLY A 52 -4.50 20.68 -0.58
N LYS A 53 -3.59 19.88 0.01
CA LYS A 53 -2.78 18.90 -0.74
C LYS A 53 -2.88 17.49 -0.16
N PRO A 54 -2.95 16.41 -0.96
CA PRO A 54 -2.91 15.04 -0.43
C PRO A 54 -1.72 14.78 0.49
N TYR A 55 -1.84 13.80 1.38
CA TYR A 55 -0.69 13.26 2.09
C TYR A 55 0.32 12.75 1.07
N GLN A 56 1.56 13.25 1.13
CA GLN A 56 2.60 12.90 0.17
C GLN A 56 2.85 11.39 0.18
N GLU A 57 2.72 10.76 1.34
CA GLU A 57 2.87 9.32 1.53
C GLU A 57 1.85 8.52 0.70
N ASP A 58 0.60 8.97 0.58
CA ASP A 58 -0.40 8.28 -0.24
C ASP A 58 -0.12 8.47 -1.74
N VAL A 59 0.40 9.63 -2.15
CA VAL A 59 0.85 9.86 -3.54
C VAL A 59 2.02 8.93 -3.88
N ASP A 60 3.03 8.87 -3.02
CA ASP A 60 4.22 8.04 -3.20
C ASP A 60 3.85 6.55 -3.29
N VAL A 61 2.92 6.08 -2.45
CA VAL A 61 2.38 4.72 -2.51
C VAL A 61 1.76 4.48 -3.88
N SER A 62 0.87 5.36 -4.34
CA SER A 62 0.15 5.22 -5.63
C SER A 62 1.10 5.12 -6.83
N GLU A 63 2.08 6.02 -6.91
CA GLU A 63 3.08 6.01 -7.99
C GLU A 63 3.98 4.77 -7.94
N ARG A 64 4.34 4.33 -6.74
CA ARG A 64 5.23 3.17 -6.56
C ARG A 64 4.53 1.88 -6.92
N VAL A 65 3.29 1.67 -6.45
CA VAL A 65 2.51 0.48 -6.83
C VAL A 65 2.18 0.46 -8.31
N GLN A 66 1.92 1.62 -8.93
CA GLN A 66 1.72 1.69 -10.38
C GLN A 66 2.94 1.18 -11.16
N ARG A 67 4.16 1.59 -10.76
CA ARG A 67 5.41 1.10 -11.35
C ARG A 67 5.62 -0.39 -11.14
N LEU A 68 5.35 -0.90 -9.94
CA LEU A 68 5.50 -2.33 -9.63
C LEU A 68 4.52 -3.18 -10.45
N ARG A 69 3.26 -2.74 -10.55
CA ARG A 69 2.22 -3.47 -11.28
C ARG A 69 2.47 -3.56 -12.78
N ALA A 70 3.21 -2.61 -13.37
CA ALA A 70 3.55 -2.63 -14.79
C ALA A 70 4.34 -3.89 -15.20
N GLY A 71 5.10 -4.49 -14.28
CA GLY A 71 5.88 -5.72 -14.53
C GLY A 71 5.21 -7.02 -14.09
N LEU A 72 3.99 -6.98 -13.53
CA LEU A 72 3.36 -8.14 -12.93
C LEU A 72 2.30 -8.77 -13.84
N PRO A 73 2.14 -10.11 -13.81
CA PRO A 73 1.02 -10.75 -14.48
C PRO A 73 -0.31 -10.25 -13.88
N ARG A 74 -1.16 -9.68 -14.74
CA ARG A 74 -2.46 -9.15 -14.34
C ARG A 74 -3.32 -10.24 -13.70
N GLY A 75 -3.94 -9.92 -12.57
CA GLY A 75 -4.77 -10.86 -11.80
C GLY A 75 -3.98 -11.86 -10.95
N SER A 76 -2.64 -11.82 -10.96
CA SER A 76 -1.85 -12.59 -10.00
C SER A 76 -2.10 -12.09 -8.57
N ALA A 77 -1.91 -12.96 -7.57
CA ALA A 77 -2.09 -12.60 -6.16
C ALA A 77 -1.27 -11.35 -5.76
N VAL A 78 -0.08 -11.19 -6.35
CA VAL A 78 0.79 -10.03 -6.13
C VAL A 78 0.24 -8.78 -6.82
N ASP A 79 -0.25 -8.88 -8.06
CA ASP A 79 -0.93 -7.75 -8.74
C ASP A 79 -2.18 -7.31 -7.97
N LEU A 80 -3.00 -8.25 -7.49
CA LEU A 80 -4.20 -7.95 -6.71
C LEU A 80 -3.86 -7.27 -5.37
N PHE A 81 -2.79 -7.69 -4.71
CA PHE A 81 -2.29 -7.02 -3.50
C PHE A 81 -1.89 -5.56 -3.79
N TYR A 82 -1.04 -5.33 -4.79
CA TYR A 82 -0.62 -3.96 -5.14
C TYR A 82 -1.79 -3.12 -5.69
N LYS A 83 -2.78 -3.73 -6.35
CA LYS A 83 -4.02 -3.05 -6.74
C LYS A 83 -4.79 -2.54 -5.52
N ALA A 84 -4.92 -3.36 -4.48
CA ALA A 84 -5.60 -2.97 -3.24
C ALA A 84 -4.87 -1.82 -2.51
N LEU A 85 -3.53 -1.82 -2.53
CA LEU A 85 -2.74 -0.69 -2.03
C LEU A 85 -3.01 0.59 -2.83
N GLN A 86 -3.04 0.50 -4.16
CA GLN A 86 -3.33 1.64 -5.04
C GLN A 86 -4.71 2.23 -4.77
N GLU A 87 -5.73 1.39 -4.65
CA GLU A 87 -7.10 1.81 -4.36
C GLU A 87 -7.21 2.49 -2.99
N SER A 88 -6.50 1.96 -1.99
CA SER A 88 -6.48 2.54 -0.64
C SER A 88 -5.80 3.90 -0.61
N ALA A 89 -4.68 4.04 -1.32
CA ALA A 89 -3.97 5.32 -1.47
C ALA A 89 -4.84 6.37 -2.17
N GLN A 90 -5.50 5.98 -3.27
CA GLN A 90 -6.40 6.89 -3.98
C GLN A 90 -7.58 7.33 -3.09
N HIS A 91 -8.18 6.39 -2.36
CA HIS A 91 -9.27 6.71 -1.44
C HIS A 91 -8.85 7.69 -0.32
N ASN A 92 -7.62 7.57 0.17
CA ASN A 92 -7.08 8.52 1.16
C ASN A 92 -6.85 9.91 0.55
N ILE A 93 -6.31 9.97 -0.68
CA ILE A 93 -6.13 11.21 -1.43
C ILE A 93 -7.48 11.93 -1.60
N ASP A 94 -8.48 11.21 -2.11
CA ASP A 94 -9.82 11.74 -2.38
C ASP A 94 -10.48 12.25 -1.10
N ARG A 95 -10.39 11.46 -0.01
CA ARG A 95 -10.92 11.86 1.30
C ARG A 95 -10.26 13.10 1.84
N ALA A 96 -8.94 13.16 1.79
CA ALA A 96 -8.21 14.28 2.35
C ALA A 96 -8.46 15.58 1.53
N ILE A 97 -8.74 15.49 0.23
CA ILE A 97 -9.23 16.63 -0.56
C ILE A 97 -10.66 17.02 -0.14
N ALA A 98 -11.54 16.03 0.08
CA ALA A 98 -12.92 16.26 0.45
C ALA A 98 -13.11 16.85 1.86
N ASP A 99 -12.27 16.47 2.82
CA ASP A 99 -12.34 16.98 4.20
C ASP A 99 -11.97 18.47 4.25
N ASP A 100 -10.96 18.90 3.50
CA ASP A 100 -10.60 20.32 3.36
C ASP A 100 -11.68 21.19 2.70
N LEU A 101 -12.57 20.59 1.90
CA LEU A 101 -13.72 21.27 1.31
C LEU A 101 -14.86 21.46 2.31
N LYS A 102 -14.92 20.64 3.37
CA LYS A 102 -15.96 20.73 4.41
C LYS A 102 -15.57 21.68 5.54
N ASP A 103 -14.28 21.90 5.75
CA ASP A 103 -13.74 22.79 6.78
C ASP A 103 -13.59 24.26 6.30
N ARG A 104 -14.19 24.61 5.14
CA ARG A 104 -14.27 25.96 4.58
C ARG A 104 -15.69 26.51 4.65
#